data_AF-C4M215-F1
#
_entry.id   AF-C4M215-F1
#
_cell.length_a   1.000
_cell.length_b   1.000
_cell.length_c   1.000
_cell.angle_alpha   90.00
_cell.angle_beta   90.00
_cell.angle_gamma   90.00
#
_symmetry.space_group_name_H-M   'P 1'
#
loop_
_entity.id
_entity.type
_entity.pdbx_description
1 polymer ?
#
loop_
_entity_poly.entity_id
_entity_poly.type
_entity_poly.pdbx_seq_one_letter_code
_entity_poly.pdbx_strand_id
1 'polypeptide(L)'
;MLDERFLIEDKLVKLDARIREIEDIERITEDRIAFLKQQIRYAISKRAIKGIKKQMARANGDLISAKLQKEREMNRLRKIILSIPKHARDELIRSTHLEVRVRSFLNPLDNVDKVVDEIVNKEIK
;
A
#
# COMPACT_ATOMS: atom_id res chain seq x y z
N MET A 1 -15.89 -28.90 -5.50
CA MET A 1 -15.22 -27.90 -6.38
C MET A 1 -15.78 -26.47 -6.21
N LEU A 2 -17.06 -26.27 -5.88
CA LEU A 2 -17.58 -24.94 -5.52
C LEU A 2 -17.02 -24.43 -4.18
N ASP A 3 -16.88 -25.32 -3.19
CA ASP A 3 -16.43 -24.95 -1.85
C ASP A 3 -14.98 -24.42 -1.81
N GLU A 4 -14.07 -25.06 -2.56
CA GLU A 4 -12.66 -24.63 -2.64
C GLU A 4 -12.52 -23.26 -3.32
N ARG A 5 -13.31 -23.02 -4.36
CA ARG A 5 -13.34 -21.72 -5.04
C ARG A 5 -13.84 -20.63 -4.11
N PHE A 6 -14.95 -20.87 -3.42
CA PHE A 6 -15.51 -19.91 -2.46
C PHE A 6 -14.52 -19.59 -1.32
N LEU A 7 -13.81 -20.59 -0.82
CA LEU A 7 -12.77 -20.40 0.20
C LEU A 7 -11.61 -19.54 -0.30
N ILE A 8 -11.22 -19.67 -1.57
CA ILE A 8 -10.20 -18.82 -2.19
C ILE A 8 -10.72 -17.39 -2.36
N GLU A 9 -11.95 -17.20 -2.85
CA GLU A 9 -12.58 -15.88 -3.00
C GLU A 9 -12.66 -15.15 -1.66
N ASP A 10 -13.20 -15.79 -0.62
CA ASP A 10 -13.29 -15.23 0.73
C ASP A 10 -11.90 -14.84 1.27
N LYS A 11 -10.89 -15.69 1.05
CA LYS A 11 -9.50 -15.39 1.45
C LYS A 11 -8.93 -14.18 0.71
N LEU A 12 -9.19 -14.06 -0.59
CA LEU A 12 -8.73 -12.95 -1.41
C LEU A 12 -9.40 -11.63 -0.98
N VAL A 13 -10.72 -11.63 -0.76
CA VAL A 13 -11.48 -10.48 -0.28
C VAL A 13 -10.98 -10.03 1.10
N LYS A 14 -10.75 -10.96 2.02
CA LYS A 14 -10.22 -10.65 3.36
C LYS A 14 -8.80 -10.07 3.31
N LEU A 15 -7.95 -10.59 2.42
CA LEU A 15 -6.60 -10.04 2.23
C LEU A 15 -6.65 -8.64 1.65
N ASP A 16 -7.52 -8.40 0.67
CA ASP A 16 -7.71 -7.08 0.08
C ASP A 16 -8.25 -6.07 1.08
N ALA A 17 -9.24 -6.44 1.89
CA ALA A 17 -9.76 -5.60 2.98
C ALA A 17 -8.65 -5.21 3.96
N ARG A 18 -7.81 -6.16 4.38
CA ARG A 18 -6.64 -5.87 5.25
C ARG A 18 -5.64 -4.92 4.60
N ILE A 19 -5.39 -5.06 3.29
CA ILE A 19 -4.50 -4.16 2.57
C ILE A 19 -5.09 -2.74 2.56
N ARG A 20 -6.39 -2.59 2.32
CA ARG A 20 -7.08 -1.28 2.35
C ARG A 20 -7.03 -0.65 3.75
N GLU A 21 -7.23 -1.44 4.81
CA GLU A 21 -7.08 -0.95 6.19
C GLU A 21 -5.67 -0.40 6.45
N ILE A 22 -4.63 -1.08 5.96
CA ILE A 22 -3.26 -0.60 6.08
C ILE A 22 -3.04 0.67 5.25
N GLU A 23 -3.60 0.75 4.03
CA GLU A 23 -3.56 1.96 3.19
C GLU A 23 -4.21 3.17 3.89
N ASP A 24 -5.32 2.96 4.60
CA ASP A 24 -5.96 4.00 5.41
C ASP A 24 -5.09 4.43 6.61
N ILE A 25 -4.45 3.48 7.29
CA ILE A 25 -3.49 3.78 8.37
C ILE A 25 -2.32 4.60 7.83
N GLU A 26 -1.77 4.25 6.67
CA GLU A 26 -0.70 5.00 6.01
C GLU A 26 -1.13 6.45 5.75
N ARG A 27 -2.31 6.65 5.14
CA ARG A 27 -2.86 7.98 4.86
C ARG A 27 -3.02 8.83 6.12
N ILE A 28 -3.66 8.28 7.15
CA ILE A 28 -3.86 8.98 8.44
C ILE A 28 -2.51 9.34 9.07
N THR A 29 -1.51 8.46 8.96
CA THR A 29 -0.18 8.69 9.51
C THR A 29 0.59 9.76 8.72
N GLU A 30 0.46 9.77 7.39
CA GLU A 30 1.02 10.80 6.51
C GLU A 30 0.41 12.18 6.82
N ASP A 31 -0.92 12.25 6.98
CA ASP A 31 -1.63 13.46 7.40
C ASP A 31 -1.14 13.95 8.77
N ARG A 32 -0.96 13.04 9.72
CA ARG A 32 -0.40 13.36 11.05
C ARG A 32 1.02 13.92 10.94
N ILE A 33 1.86 13.35 10.10
CA ILE A 33 3.23 13.86 9.86
C ILE A 33 3.18 15.26 9.24
N ALA A 34 2.30 15.48 8.27
CA ALA A 34 2.10 16.80 7.64
C ALA A 34 1.65 17.84 8.67
N PHE A 35 0.68 17.49 9.52
CA PHE A 35 0.24 18.34 10.62
C PHE A 35 1.38 18.66 11.59
N LEU A 36 2.16 17.67 12.01
CA LEU A 36 3.32 17.89 12.89
C LEU A 36 4.37 18.80 12.24
N LYS A 37 4.60 18.69 10.92
CA LYS A 37 5.49 19.60 10.18
C LYS A 37 4.98 21.04 10.21
N GLN A 38 3.67 21.23 10.08
CA GLN A 38 3.05 22.54 10.20
C GLN A 38 3.21 23.11 11.61
N GLN A 39 2.97 22.31 12.65
CA GLN A 39 3.13 22.72 14.05
C GLN A 39 4.55 23.20 14.39
N ILE A 40 5.60 22.64 13.75
CA ILE A 40 6.98 23.13 13.93
C ILE A 40 7.10 24.59 13.51
N ARG A 41 6.41 25.02 12.44
CA ARG A 41 6.47 26.41 11.94
C ARG A 41 5.88 27.41 12.93
N TYR A 42 4.88 26.99 13.71
CA TYR A 42 4.18 27.83 14.69
C TYR A 42 4.71 27.64 16.12
N ALA A 43 5.75 26.84 16.32
CA ALA A 43 6.25 26.54 17.65
C ALA A 43 6.99 27.74 18.27
N ILE A 44 6.56 28.15 19.46
CA ILE A 44 7.05 29.35 20.17
C ILE A 44 8.37 29.07 20.94
N SER A 45 8.75 27.80 21.13
CA SER A 45 9.96 27.46 21.89
C SER A 45 10.75 26.26 21.33
N LYS A 46 12.07 26.26 21.57
CA LYS A 46 12.96 25.13 21.22
C LYS A 46 12.54 23.82 21.86
N ARG A 47 11.96 23.86 23.09
CA ARG A 47 11.45 22.68 23.79
C ARG A 47 10.22 22.10 23.10
N ALA A 48 9.29 22.96 22.65
CA ALA A 48 8.13 22.53 21.86
C ALA A 48 8.57 21.89 20.53
N ILE A 49 9.52 22.52 19.80
CA ILE A 49 10.08 21.96 18.57
C ILE A 49 10.68 20.57 18.80
N LYS A 50 11.46 20.38 19.88
CA LYS A 50 12.04 19.07 20.23
C LYS A 50 10.95 18.01 20.50
N GLY A 51 9.88 18.40 21.19
CA GLY A 51 8.72 17.54 21.43
C GLY A 51 8.02 17.10 20.14
N ILE A 52 7.75 18.06 19.24
CA ILE A 52 7.10 17.80 17.95
C ILE A 52 7.98 16.90 17.07
N LYS A 53 9.29 17.16 17.00
CA LYS A 53 10.24 16.30 16.26
C LYS A 53 10.25 14.86 16.79
N LYS A 54 10.16 14.67 18.11
CA LYS A 54 10.07 13.32 18.71
C LYS A 54 8.77 12.61 18.31
N GLN A 55 7.64 13.32 18.28
CA GLN A 55 6.37 12.75 17.81
C GLN A 55 6.42 12.40 16.33
N MET A 56 7.04 13.25 15.51
CA MET A 56 7.21 13.01 14.08
C MET A 56 8.09 11.78 13.81
N ALA A 57 9.19 11.62 14.57
CA ALA A 57 10.03 10.43 14.44
C ALA A 57 9.27 9.13 14.75
N ARG A 58 8.38 9.15 15.75
CA ARG A 58 7.49 8.01 16.05
C ARG A 58 6.50 7.74 14.93
N ALA A 59 5.79 8.77 14.47
CA ALA A 59 4.85 8.64 13.36
C ALA A 59 5.52 8.14 12.07
N ASN A 60 6.75 8.55 11.79
CA ASN A 60 7.53 8.00 10.68
C ASN A 60 7.83 6.50 10.88
N GLY A 61 8.16 6.08 12.11
CA GLY A 61 8.37 4.67 12.44
C GLY A 61 7.09 3.83 12.26
N ASP A 62 5.95 4.38 12.68
CA ASP A 62 4.63 3.76 12.49
C ASP A 62 4.32 3.63 10.99
N LEU A 63 4.57 4.69 10.20
CA LEU A 63 4.35 4.69 8.75
C LEU A 63 5.22 3.65 8.03
N ILE A 64 6.51 3.57 8.38
CA ILE A 64 7.42 2.57 7.81
C ILE A 64 6.91 1.16 8.14
N SER A 65 6.49 0.92 9.38
CA SER A 65 5.97 -0.38 9.81
C SER A 65 4.69 -0.76 9.05
N ALA A 66 3.78 0.19 8.85
CA ALA A 66 2.57 0.00 8.04
C ALA A 66 2.92 -0.34 6.58
N LYS A 67 3.84 0.41 5.95
CA LYS A 67 4.28 0.14 4.56
C LYS A 67 4.89 -1.25 4.40
N LEU A 68 5.72 -1.69 5.36
CA LEU A 68 6.28 -3.04 5.36
C LEU A 68 5.20 -4.11 5.55
N GLN A 69 4.20 -3.86 6.39
CA GLN A 69 3.07 -4.78 6.56
C GLN A 69 2.23 -4.88 5.29
N LYS A 70 1.94 -3.74 4.65
CA LYS A 70 1.24 -3.69 3.36
C LYS A 70 1.96 -4.51 2.30
N GLU A 71 3.27 -4.34 2.19
CA GLU A 71 4.10 -5.08 1.25
C GLU A 71 4.04 -6.60 1.50
N ARG A 72 4.06 -7.03 2.76
CA ARG A 72 3.90 -8.45 3.13
C ARG A 72 2.55 -9.01 2.71
N GLU A 73 1.45 -8.29 2.96
CA GLU A 73 0.12 -8.73 2.56
C GLU A 73 -0.05 -8.72 1.03
N MET A 74 0.48 -7.71 0.35
CA MET A 74 0.52 -7.65 -1.13
C MET A 74 1.28 -8.83 -1.72
N ASN A 75 2.42 -9.21 -1.11
CA ASN A 75 3.18 -10.38 -1.54
C ASN A 75 2.44 -11.70 -1.28
N ARG A 76 1.68 -11.81 -0.18
CA ARG A 76 0.81 -12.96 0.07
C ARG A 76 -0.30 -13.06 -0.96
N LEU A 77 -0.96 -11.93 -1.25
CA LEU A 77 -1.98 -11.84 -2.29
C LEU A 77 -1.43 -12.28 -3.65
N ARG A 78 -0.27 -11.75 -4.05
CA ARG A 78 0.43 -12.12 -5.28
C ARG A 78 0.71 -13.62 -5.35
N LYS A 79 1.25 -14.22 -4.28
CA LYS A 79 1.55 -15.67 -4.23
C LYS A 79 0.30 -16.52 -4.45
N ILE A 80 -0.81 -16.19 -3.77
CA ILE A 80 -2.08 -16.91 -3.92
C ILE A 80 -2.57 -16.82 -5.36
N ILE A 81 -2.61 -15.61 -5.92
CA ILE A 81 -3.09 -15.38 -7.29
C ILE A 81 -2.24 -16.13 -8.32
N LEU A 82 -0.92 -16.09 -8.19
CA LEU A 82 -0.02 -16.78 -9.11
C LEU A 82 -0.10 -18.30 -9.01
N SER A 83 -0.49 -18.85 -7.86
CA SER A 83 -0.70 -20.29 -7.68
C SER A 83 -1.97 -20.82 -8.37
N ILE A 84 -2.91 -19.94 -8.72
CA ILE A 84 -4.17 -20.31 -9.38
C ILE A 84 -3.92 -20.46 -10.90
N PRO A 85 -4.43 -21.52 -11.55
CA PRO A 85 -4.38 -21.67 -13.00
C PRO A 85 -4.99 -20.47 -13.74
N LYS A 86 -4.38 -20.07 -14.88
CA LYS A 86 -4.73 -18.84 -15.61
C LYS A 86 -6.23 -18.69 -15.90
N HIS A 87 -6.88 -19.76 -16.36
CA HIS A 87 -8.31 -19.75 -16.69
C HIS A 87 -9.21 -19.46 -15.49
N ALA A 88 -8.89 -20.02 -14.31
CA ALA A 88 -9.64 -19.79 -13.08
C ALA A 88 -9.28 -18.43 -12.42
N ARG A 89 -8.04 -17.97 -12.61
CA ARG A 89 -7.54 -16.71 -12.08
C ARG A 89 -8.32 -15.50 -12.59
N ASP A 90 -8.55 -15.43 -13.90
CA ASP A 90 -9.25 -14.28 -14.51
C ASP A 90 -10.72 -14.21 -14.07
N GLU A 91 -11.34 -15.36 -13.81
CA GLU A 91 -12.69 -15.42 -13.25
C GLU A 91 -12.72 -14.98 -11.78
N LEU A 92 -11.75 -15.43 -10.99
CA LEU A 92 -11.60 -15.07 -9.58
C LEU A 92 -11.27 -13.59 -9.37
N ILE A 93 -10.40 -13.02 -10.21
CA ILE A 93 -10.07 -11.59 -10.15
C ILE A 93 -11.32 -10.75 -10.40
N ARG A 94 -12.16 -11.15 -11.37
CA ARG A 94 -13.42 -10.47 -11.68
C ARG A 94 -14.45 -10.62 -10.58
N SER A 95 -14.58 -11.80 -9.97
CA SER A 95 -15.55 -12.02 -8.88
C SER A 95 -15.16 -11.29 -7.59
N THR A 96 -13.87 -11.08 -7.36
CA THR A 96 -13.35 -10.42 -6.15
C THR A 96 -13.06 -8.93 -6.34
N HIS A 97 -13.30 -8.37 -7.53
CA HIS A 97 -13.00 -6.98 -7.90
C HIS A 97 -11.55 -6.57 -7.65
N LEU A 98 -10.61 -7.49 -7.90
CA LEU A 98 -9.19 -7.28 -7.68
C LEU A 98 -8.45 -6.80 -8.92
N GLU A 99 -9.14 -6.43 -9.99
CA GLU A 99 -8.54 -6.09 -11.29
C GLU A 99 -7.46 -5.03 -11.15
N VAL A 100 -7.78 -3.94 -10.44
CA VAL A 100 -6.88 -2.80 -10.26
C VAL A 100 -5.63 -3.21 -9.46
N ARG A 101 -5.82 -3.95 -8.36
CA ARG A 101 -4.73 -4.35 -7.47
C ARG A 101 -3.84 -5.42 -8.09
N VAL A 102 -4.41 -6.27 -8.94
CA VAL A 102 -3.70 -7.42 -9.52
C VAL A 102 -2.98 -7.03 -10.80
N ARG A 103 -3.44 -5.99 -11.49
CA ARG A 103 -2.77 -5.40 -12.65
C ARG A 103 -1.30 -5.08 -12.37
N SER A 104 -0.98 -4.55 -11.19
CA SER A 104 0.40 -4.24 -10.81
C SER A 104 1.32 -5.46 -10.70
N PHE A 105 0.77 -6.66 -10.49
CA PHE A 105 1.54 -7.89 -10.39
C PHE A 105 1.61 -8.66 -11.71
N LEU A 106 0.54 -8.64 -12.50
CA LEU A 106 0.45 -9.38 -13.75
C LEU A 106 1.15 -8.66 -14.91
N ASN A 107 1.15 -7.33 -14.90
CA ASN A 107 1.82 -6.49 -15.90
C ASN A 107 2.85 -5.56 -15.24
N PRO A 108 3.97 -6.08 -14.72
CA PRO A 108 4.99 -5.24 -14.12
C PRO A 108 5.63 -4.27 -15.13
N LEU A 109 5.70 -4.64 -16.42
CA LEU A 109 6.28 -3.82 -17.48
C LEU A 109 5.47 -2.53 -17.74
N ASP A 110 4.13 -2.59 -17.68
CA ASP A 110 3.25 -1.40 -17.78
C ASP A 110 3.54 -0.35 -16.68
N ASN A 111 4.13 -0.78 -15.55
CA ASN A 111 4.54 0.10 -14.46
C ASN A 111 5.99 0.56 -14.58
N VAL A 112 6.87 -0.22 -15.22
CA VAL A 112 8.27 0.17 -15.46
C VAL A 112 8.32 1.34 -16.44
N ASP A 113 7.54 1.29 -17.53
CA ASP A 113 7.51 2.37 -18.52
C ASP A 113 7.10 3.71 -17.87
N LYS A 114 6.10 3.69 -16.97
CA LYS A 114 5.70 4.88 -16.22
C LYS A 114 6.75 5.39 -15.24
N VAL A 115 7.48 4.50 -14.57
CA VAL A 115 8.56 4.88 -13.64
C VAL A 115 9.75 5.45 -14.42
N VAL A 116 10.10 4.85 -15.55
CA VAL A 116 11.13 5.35 -16.46
C VAL A 116 10.73 6.72 -16.99
N ASP A 117 9.49 6.89 -17.45
CA ASP A 117 8.97 8.17 -17.90
C ASP A 117 9.01 9.24 -16.79
N GLU A 118 8.67 8.91 -15.55
CA GLU A 118 8.76 9.84 -14.43
C GLU A 118 10.20 10.23 -14.08
N ILE A 119 11.15 9.30 -14.18
CA ILE A 119 12.59 9.55 -13.94
C ILE A 119 13.15 10.43 -15.05
N VAL A 120 12.92 10.07 -16.31
CA VAL A 120 13.37 10.83 -17.48
C VAL A 120 12.79 12.24 -17.47
N ASN A 121 11.51 12.41 -17.15
CA ASN A 121 10.88 13.72 -17.05
C ASN A 121 11.35 14.56 -15.84
N LYS A 122 11.88 13.93 -14.79
CA LYS A 122 12.49 14.63 -13.65
C LYS A 122 13.95 15.01 -13.90
N GLU A 123 14.70 14.24 -14.68
CA GLU A 123 16.10 14.55 -15.00
C GLU A 123 16.26 15.56 -16.14
N ILE A 124 15.25 15.69 -17.02
CA ILE A 124 15.25 16.65 -18.14
C ILE A 124 14.70 18.04 -17.75
N LYS A 125 14.19 18.21 -16.52
CA LYS A 125 13.76 19.51 -15.97
C LYS A 125 14.77 20.06 -14.96
#